data_AF-A0A8X6XYX4-F1
#
_entry.id   AF-A0A8X6XYX4-F1
#
_cell.length_a   1.000
_cell.length_b   1.000
_cell.length_c   1.000
_cell.angle_alpha   90.00
_cell.angle_beta   90.00
_cell.angle_gamma   90.00
#
_symmetry.space_group_name_H-M   'P 1'
#
loop_
_entity.id
_entity.type
_entity.pdbx_description
1 polymer ?
#
loop_
_entity_poly.entity_id
_entity_poly.type
_entity_poly.pdbx_seq_one_letter_code
_entity_poly.pdbx_strand_id
1 'polypeptide(L)'
;MQYLCLEHFFLLFQNNGIQQLASEATVYIVLEDVNDEIPLFIEREQETVLEGMPPNTKVTQVQAMDKDGTYPNNKVYYAIESKDQGDKFFSIDRETGEIYTRVEFDREEKQAYAILVRAEDGAASDRPNMKPGEPNSGQSSSYFTEH
;
A
#
# COMPACT_ATOMS: atom_id res chain seq x y z
N MET A 1 -5.87 4.17 -15.95
CA MET A 1 -5.59 5.27 -16.89
C MET A 1 -4.19 5.76 -16.56
N GLN A 2 -3.34 5.81 -17.59
CA GLN A 2 -1.88 5.87 -17.52
C GLN A 2 -1.43 7.28 -17.07
N TYR A 3 -0.67 7.39 -15.99
CA TYR A 3 0.02 8.64 -15.65
C TYR A 3 1.27 8.76 -16.53
N LEU A 4 1.06 9.03 -17.81
CA LEU A 4 2.14 9.41 -18.72
C LEU A 4 2.44 10.89 -18.45
N CYS A 5 3.51 11.17 -17.71
CA CYS A 5 4.11 12.51 -17.81
C CYS A 5 4.79 12.58 -19.18
N LEU A 6 4.18 13.29 -20.12
CA LEU A 6 4.74 13.55 -21.44
C LEU A 6 5.45 14.89 -21.38
N GLU A 7 6.77 14.86 -21.41
CA GLU A 7 7.57 16.07 -21.43
C GLU A 7 8.03 16.38 -22.85
N HIS A 8 7.89 17.65 -23.24
CA HIS A 8 8.24 18.13 -24.58
C HIS A 8 9.56 18.89 -24.52
N PHE A 9 10.56 18.35 -25.21
CA PHE A 9 11.86 19.00 -25.36
C PHE A 9 12.07 19.41 -26.81
N PHE A 10 12.63 20.60 -27.00
CA PHE A 10 13.08 21.09 -28.29
C PHE A 10 14.60 21.02 -28.35
N LEU A 11 15.13 20.27 -29.32
CA LEU A 11 16.55 20.29 -29.64
C LEU A 11 16.80 21.30 -30.74
N LEU A 12 17.63 22.31 -30.44
CA LEU A 12 18.03 23.34 -31.39
C LEU A 12 19.41 23.03 -31.94
N PHE A 13 19.50 22.85 -33.25
CA PHE A 13 20.75 22.64 -33.96
C PHE A 13 21.13 23.93 -34.68
N GLN A 14 22.23 24.57 -34.27
CA GLN A 14 22.73 25.81 -34.88
C GLN A 14 24.13 25.61 -35.45
N ASN A 15 24.41 26.24 -36.59
CA ASN A 15 25.78 26.41 -37.06
C ASN A 15 26.41 27.67 -36.45
N ASN A 16 27.74 27.67 -36.27
CA ASN A 16 28.47 28.84 -35.76
C ASN A 16 28.97 29.75 -36.90
N GLY A 17 28.28 29.74 -38.05
CA GLY A 17 28.69 30.43 -39.27
C GLY A 17 28.17 31.87 -39.37
N ILE A 18 28.65 32.61 -40.38
CA ILE A 18 28.23 34.00 -40.66
C ILE A 18 26.73 34.08 -41.00
N GLN A 19 26.20 33.09 -41.73
CA GLN A 19 24.76 32.87 -41.81
C GLN A 19 24.36 31.86 -40.73
N GLN A 20 23.57 32.33 -39.76
CA GLN A 20 22.96 31.48 -38.75
C GLN A 20 21.80 30.71 -39.38
N LEU A 21 21.99 29.39 -39.51
CA LEU A 21 20.96 28.44 -39.86
C LEU A 21 20.61 27.67 -38.58
N ALA A 22 19.32 27.54 -38.32
CA ALA A 22 18.80 26.74 -37.23
C ALA A 22 17.81 25.71 -37.77
N SER A 23 17.83 24.52 -37.17
CA SER A 23 16.80 23.50 -37.32
C SER A 23 16.35 23.05 -35.94
N GLU A 24 15.08 22.66 -35.84
CA GLU A 24 14.44 22.26 -34.61
C GLU A 24 13.87 20.86 -34.77
N ALA A 25 14.03 20.03 -33.73
CA ALA A 25 13.38 18.74 -33.61
C ALA A 25 12.64 18.65 -32.28
N THR A 26 11.40 18.16 -32.31
CA THR A 26 10.62 17.85 -31.12
C THR A 26 10.92 16.43 -30.66
N VAL A 27 11.28 16.28 -29.39
CA VAL A 27 11.49 14.99 -28.75
C VAL A 27 10.40 14.76 -27.72
N TYR A 28 9.76 13.59 -27.81
CA TYR A 28 8.79 13.12 -26.81
C TYR A 28 9.49 12.19 -25.84
N ILE A 29 9.51 12.57 -24.57
CA ILE A 29 9.96 11.68 -23.49
C ILE A 29 8.73 11.18 -22.75
N VAL A 30 8.63 9.85 -22.65
CA VAL A 30 7.57 9.16 -21.93
C VAL A 30 8.20 8.51 -20.70
N LEU A 31 7.66 8.84 -19.53
CA LEU A 31 8.04 8.18 -18.28
C LEU A 31 7.05 7.06 -17.99
N GLU A 32 7.57 5.86 -17.73
CA GLU A 32 6.81 4.71 -17.27
C GLU A 32 6.95 4.59 -15.75
N ASP A 33 5.83 4.30 -15.10
CA ASP A 33 5.74 4.04 -13.67
C ASP A 33 6.39 2.68 -13.35
N VAL A 34 7.15 2.63 -12.27
CA VAL A 34 7.77 1.42 -11.73
C VAL A 34 7.21 1.18 -10.33
N ASN A 35 7.43 -0.02 -9.77
CA ASN A 35 6.86 -0.37 -8.47
C ASN A 35 7.87 -0.04 -7.35
N ASP A 36 8.06 1.24 -7.04
CA ASP A 36 9.13 1.70 -6.14
C ASP A 36 8.64 2.41 -4.87
N GLU A 37 7.35 2.66 -4.71
CA GLU A 37 6.75 3.13 -3.46
C GLU A 37 6.41 1.96 -2.51
N ILE A 38 6.07 2.24 -1.25
CA ILE A 38 5.65 1.20 -0.29
C ILE A 38 4.25 1.58 0.19
N PRO A 39 3.32 0.63 0.38
CA PRO A 39 2.04 0.93 0.99
C PRO A 39 2.20 1.48 2.41
N LEU A 40 1.68 2.68 2.66
CA LEU A 40 1.73 3.36 3.95
C LEU A 40 0.36 3.36 4.62
N PHE A 41 0.28 2.86 5.85
CA PHE A 41 -0.94 2.89 6.65
C PHE A 41 -1.29 4.33 7.06
N ILE A 42 -2.59 4.62 7.05
CA ILE A 42 -3.15 5.84 7.65
C ILE A 42 -3.30 5.57 9.14
N GLU A 43 -2.62 6.37 9.97
CA GLU A 43 -2.68 6.23 11.44
C GLU A 43 -4.13 6.36 11.95
N ARG A 44 -4.47 5.53 12.93
CA ARG A 44 -5.77 5.55 13.63
C ARG A 44 -5.56 5.37 15.12
N GLU A 45 -6.56 5.83 15.87
CA GLU A 45 -6.62 5.62 17.32
C GLU A 45 -6.89 4.15 17.67
N GLN A 46 -6.79 3.83 18.95
CA GLN A 46 -7.11 2.52 19.49
C GLN A 46 -8.58 2.17 19.25
N GLU A 47 -8.83 0.92 18.86
CA GLU A 47 -10.16 0.43 18.49
C GLU A 47 -10.76 -0.42 19.60
N THR A 48 -12.08 -0.60 19.53
CA THR A 48 -12.84 -1.34 20.54
C THR A 48 -13.51 -2.56 19.93
N VAL A 49 -13.45 -3.70 20.61
CA VAL A 49 -14.15 -4.94 20.24
C VAL A 49 -15.25 -5.18 21.28
N LEU A 50 -16.47 -5.46 20.81
CA LEU A 50 -17.59 -5.76 21.70
C LEU A 50 -17.54 -7.23 22.14
N GLU A 51 -17.65 -7.46 23.44
CA GLU A 51 -17.75 -8.81 24.02
C GLU A 51 -19.09 -9.50 23.67
N GLY A 52 -19.11 -10.85 23.71
CA GLY A 52 -20.33 -11.64 23.48
C GLY A 52 -20.92 -11.56 22.06
N MET A 53 -20.23 -10.89 21.13
CA MET A 53 -20.64 -10.84 19.73
C MET A 53 -20.26 -12.14 19.01
N PRO A 54 -21.12 -12.66 18.12
CA PRO A 54 -20.81 -13.88 17.38
C PRO A 54 -19.58 -13.67 16.49
N PRO A 55 -18.86 -14.77 16.14
CA PRO A 55 -17.84 -14.74 15.10
C PRO A 55 -18.34 -14.09 13.80
N ASN A 56 -17.41 -13.55 13.02
CA ASN A 56 -17.66 -12.82 11.77
C ASN A 56 -18.39 -11.48 11.95
N THR A 57 -18.25 -10.86 13.13
CA THR A 57 -18.71 -9.49 13.38
C THR A 57 -17.63 -8.50 12.94
N LYS A 58 -18.02 -7.45 12.19
CA LYS A 58 -17.09 -6.39 11.78
C LYS A 58 -16.65 -5.57 12.99
N VAL A 59 -15.34 -5.42 13.15
CA VAL A 59 -14.72 -4.61 14.22
C VAL A 59 -14.37 -3.22 13.69
N THR A 60 -13.49 -3.15 12.70
CA THR A 60 -13.01 -1.89 12.11
C THR A 60 -12.57 -2.12 10.67
N GLN A 61 -11.94 -1.11 10.06
CA GLN A 61 -11.30 -1.17 8.76
C GLN A 61 -9.98 -0.41 8.81
N VAL A 62 -8.88 -1.06 8.46
CA VAL A 62 -7.59 -0.39 8.25
C VAL A 62 -7.48 0.09 6.82
N GLN A 63 -6.63 1.10 6.60
CA GLN A 63 -6.39 1.63 5.28
C GLN A 63 -4.91 1.95 5.11
N ALA A 64 -4.35 1.51 3.99
CA ALA A 64 -3.04 1.91 3.51
C ALA A 64 -3.15 2.44 2.09
N MET A 65 -2.20 3.30 1.73
CA MET A 65 -2.10 3.92 0.41
C MET A 65 -0.71 3.66 -0.16
N ASP A 66 -0.69 3.13 -1.37
CA ASP A 66 0.51 3.11 -2.20
C ASP A 66 0.53 4.36 -3.10
N LYS A 67 1.71 4.95 -3.30
CA LYS A 67 1.90 6.19 -4.04
C LYS A 67 2.36 5.98 -5.48
N ASP A 68 2.58 4.74 -5.90
CA ASP A 68 2.85 4.44 -7.30
C ASP A 68 1.74 4.98 -8.21
N GLY A 69 2.12 5.39 -9.41
CA GLY A 69 1.22 6.10 -10.29
C GLY A 69 0.11 5.20 -10.82
N THR A 70 0.39 3.92 -11.06
CA THR A 70 -0.45 3.08 -11.90
C THR A 70 -0.80 1.73 -11.29
N TYR A 71 -1.94 1.19 -11.72
CA TYR A 71 -2.29 -0.22 -11.43
C TYR A 71 -1.42 -1.14 -12.30
N PRO A 72 -0.86 -2.24 -11.77
CA PRO A 72 -1.13 -2.80 -10.44
C PRO A 72 -0.22 -2.33 -9.30
N ASN A 73 0.79 -1.51 -9.57
CA ASN A 73 1.78 -1.06 -8.57
C ASN A 73 1.11 -0.36 -7.39
N ASN A 74 0.08 0.45 -7.65
CA ASN A 74 -0.64 1.17 -6.59
C ASN A 74 -1.77 0.40 -5.89
N LYS A 75 -1.93 -0.90 -6.16
CA LYS A 75 -3.01 -1.72 -5.57
C LYS A 75 -2.53 -2.34 -4.26
N VAL A 76 -3.24 -2.03 -3.17
CA VAL A 76 -2.92 -2.54 -1.83
C VAL A 76 -3.73 -3.79 -1.48
N TYR A 77 -3.06 -4.77 -0.88
CA TYR A 77 -3.64 -5.96 -0.26
C TYR A 77 -3.26 -6.08 1.21
N TYR A 78 -4.18 -6.58 2.03
CA TYR A 78 -4.00 -6.67 3.48
C TYR A 78 -3.92 -8.11 4.00
N ALA A 79 -3.11 -8.32 5.04
CA ALA A 79 -3.01 -9.58 5.76
C ALA A 79 -2.70 -9.36 7.24
N ILE A 80 -3.22 -10.22 8.12
CA ILE A 80 -2.77 -10.28 9.52
C ILE A 80 -1.56 -11.20 9.59
N GLU A 81 -0.47 -10.74 10.19
CA GLU A 81 0.72 -11.54 10.44
C GLU A 81 0.46 -12.57 11.54
N SER A 82 0.74 -13.85 11.27
CA SER A 82 0.50 -14.94 12.21
C SER A 82 1.46 -14.95 13.42
N LYS A 83 2.49 -14.10 13.43
CA LYS A 83 3.55 -14.13 14.45
C LYS A 83 3.01 -13.94 15.88
N ASP A 84 2.02 -13.08 16.05
CA ASP A 84 1.43 -12.75 17.36
C ASP A 84 0.11 -13.49 17.61
N GLN A 85 -0.21 -14.50 16.79
CA GLN A 85 -1.46 -15.28 16.85
C GLN A 85 -2.74 -14.43 16.66
N GLY A 86 -2.61 -13.18 16.22
CA GLY A 86 -3.74 -12.29 15.97
C GLY A 86 -4.72 -12.85 14.94
N ASP A 87 -4.20 -13.62 13.99
CA ASP A 87 -4.96 -14.37 13.00
C ASP A 87 -5.86 -15.44 13.61
N LYS A 88 -5.65 -15.89 14.85
CA LYS A 88 -6.59 -16.81 15.53
C LYS A 88 -7.87 -16.11 16.00
N PHE A 89 -7.76 -14.83 16.34
CA PHE A 89 -8.85 -14.04 16.94
C PHE A 89 -9.55 -13.15 15.92
N PHE A 90 -8.81 -12.69 14.91
CA PHE A 90 -9.28 -11.75 13.91
C PHE A 90 -8.98 -12.24 12.50
N SER A 91 -9.84 -11.86 11.56
CA SER A 91 -9.61 -12.01 10.12
C SER A 91 -9.68 -10.64 9.46
N ILE A 92 -9.00 -10.49 8.32
CA ILE A 92 -9.03 -9.25 7.52
C ILE A 92 -9.46 -9.58 6.09
N ASP A 93 -10.33 -8.74 5.52
CA ASP A 93 -10.61 -8.77 4.10
C ASP A 93 -9.39 -8.26 3.32
N ARG A 94 -8.93 -9.08 2.37
CA ARG A 94 -7.69 -8.83 1.63
C ARG A 94 -7.73 -7.55 0.80
N GLU A 95 -8.89 -7.12 0.34
CA GLU A 95 -9.01 -5.96 -0.56
C GLU A 95 -9.53 -4.71 0.13
N THR A 96 -10.43 -4.85 1.11
CA THR A 96 -11.05 -3.72 1.79
C THR A 96 -10.31 -3.32 3.06
N GLY A 97 -9.53 -4.23 3.66
CA GLY A 97 -8.90 -4.01 4.96
C GLY A 97 -9.88 -4.07 6.14
N GLU A 98 -11.11 -4.54 5.91
CA GLU A 98 -12.11 -4.73 6.98
C GLU A 98 -11.69 -5.88 7.89
N ILE A 99 -11.71 -5.63 9.20
CA ILE A 99 -11.33 -6.60 10.23
C ILE A 99 -12.59 -7.16 10.88
N TYR A 100 -12.62 -8.47 11.04
CA TYR A 100 -13.73 -9.23 11.61
C TYR A 100 -13.26 -10.13 12.75
N THR A 101 -14.17 -10.42 13.67
CA THR A 101 -13.97 -11.41 14.74
C THR A 101 -13.93 -12.84 14.18
N ARG A 102 -13.08 -13.72 14.72
CA ARG A 102 -13.10 -15.18 14.42
C ARG A 102 -13.67 -16.01 15.57
N VAL A 103 -13.71 -15.42 16.76
CA VAL A 103 -14.21 -16.02 17.99
C VAL A 103 -15.21 -15.06 18.64
N GLU A 104 -15.97 -15.59 19.59
CA GLU A 104 -16.67 -14.78 20.57
C GLU A 104 -15.65 -14.34 21.62
N PHE A 105 -15.63 -13.05 21.92
CA PHE A 105 -14.70 -12.44 22.86
C PHE A 105 -15.31 -12.40 24.27
N ASP A 106 -14.47 -12.65 25.26
CA ASP A 106 -14.83 -12.68 26.67
C ASP A 106 -13.77 -11.89 27.48
N ARG A 107 -14.22 -10.78 28.06
CA ARG A 107 -13.35 -9.81 28.72
C ARG A 107 -12.72 -10.38 29.98
N GLU A 108 -13.39 -11.35 30.62
CA GLU A 108 -12.86 -12.09 31.76
C GLU A 108 -11.65 -12.97 31.37
N GLU A 109 -11.57 -13.45 30.12
CA GLU A 109 -10.42 -14.22 29.63
C GLU A 109 -9.26 -13.30 29.21
N LYS A 110 -9.54 -12.23 28.46
CA LYS A 110 -8.50 -11.32 27.97
C LYS A 110 -9.06 -9.96 27.57
N GLN A 111 -8.47 -8.90 28.14
CA GLN A 111 -9.01 -7.53 28.02
C GLN A 111 -8.50 -6.74 26.80
N ALA A 112 -7.41 -7.18 26.17
CA ALA A 112 -6.78 -6.44 25.08
C ALA A 112 -6.02 -7.34 24.10
N TYR A 113 -6.04 -6.98 22.82
CA TYR A 113 -5.38 -7.69 21.73
C TYR A 113 -4.55 -6.71 20.91
N ALA A 114 -3.42 -7.19 20.43
CA ALA A 114 -2.63 -6.51 19.42
C ALA A 114 -2.51 -7.45 18.23
N ILE A 115 -2.71 -6.91 17.03
CA ILE A 115 -2.41 -7.61 15.78
C ILE A 115 -1.44 -6.78 14.95
N LEU A 116 -0.59 -7.45 14.21
CA LEU A 116 0.27 -6.82 13.22
C LEU A 116 -0.36 -7.03 11.84
N VAL A 117 -0.69 -5.94 11.17
CA VAL A 117 -1.26 -5.97 9.82
C VAL A 117 -0.18 -5.60 8.81
N ARG A 118 -0.04 -6.40 7.76
CA ARG A 118 0.79 -6.11 6.59
C ARG A 118 -0.09 -5.58 5.46
N ALA A 119 0.39 -4.54 4.78
CA ALA A 119 -0.11 -4.05 3.52
C ALA A 119 0.96 -4.27 2.45
N GLU A 120 0.61 -4.80 1.29
CA GLU A 120 1.55 -5.07 0.19
C GLU A 120 0.95 -4.71 -1.17
N ASP A 121 1.78 -4.22 -2.09
CA ASP A 121 1.44 -4.18 -3.51
C ASP A 121 1.63 -5.57 -4.13
N GLY A 122 0.86 -5.95 -5.14
CA GLY A 122 0.91 -7.32 -5.66
C GLY A 122 2.07 -7.61 -6.62
N ALA A 123 2.94 -6.62 -6.87
CA ALA A 123 3.91 -6.61 -7.96
C ALA A 123 5.34 -6.80 -7.46
N ALA A 124 6.32 -7.05 -8.33
CA ALA A 124 7.71 -7.15 -7.89
C ALA A 124 8.26 -5.75 -7.61
N SER A 125 8.98 -5.57 -6.51
CA SER A 125 9.60 -4.30 -6.16
C SER A 125 10.72 -3.91 -7.13
N ASP A 126 10.72 -2.65 -7.57
CA ASP A 126 11.82 -2.01 -8.30
C ASP A 126 12.76 -1.20 -7.38
N ARG A 127 12.56 -1.26 -6.05
CA ARG A 127 13.42 -0.58 -5.07
C ARG A 127 14.81 -1.24 -5.03
N PRO A 128 15.89 -0.45 -4.89
CA PRO A 128 17.23 -1.00 -4.77
C PRO A 128 17.37 -1.84 -3.50
N ASN A 129 18.04 -2.99 -3.61
CA ASN A 129 18.32 -3.96 -2.54
C ASN A 129 17.11 -4.78 -2.03
N MET A 130 15.97 -4.77 -2.74
CA MET A 130 14.90 -5.74 -2.51
C MET A 130 15.22 -7.08 -3.16
N LYS A 131 14.70 -8.19 -2.60
CA LYS A 131 14.89 -9.50 -3.23
C LYS A 131 14.06 -9.56 -4.52
N PRO A 132 14.57 -10.22 -5.59
CA PRO A 132 13.82 -10.37 -6.82
C PRO A 132 12.46 -11.02 -6.58
N GLY A 133 11.39 -10.36 -7.03
CA GLY A 133 10.02 -10.87 -6.95
C GLY A 133 9.32 -10.68 -5.61
N GLU A 134 9.95 -10.02 -4.62
CA GLU A 134 9.25 -9.59 -3.41
C GLU A 134 8.46 -8.30 -3.69
N PRO A 135 7.21 -8.19 -3.22
CA PRO A 135 6.44 -6.97 -3.32
C PRO A 135 6.88 -5.89 -2.35
N ASN A 136 6.53 -4.63 -2.63
CA ASN A 136 6.67 -3.62 -1.61
C ASN A 136 5.62 -3.86 -0.53
N SER A 137 6.04 -3.75 0.73
CA SER A 137 5.16 -3.98 1.86
C SER A 137 5.48 -3.05 3.03
N GLY A 138 4.41 -2.64 3.71
CA GLY A 138 4.44 -1.91 4.97
C GLY A 138 3.71 -2.70 6.06
N GLN A 139 4.00 -2.37 7.32
CA GLN A 139 3.35 -2.99 8.47
C GLN A 139 2.83 -1.94 9.44
N SER A 140 1.73 -2.25 10.13
CA SER A 140 1.17 -1.42 11.19
C SER A 140 0.61 -2.29 12.31
N SER A 141 0.84 -1.88 13.56
CA SER A 141 0.24 -2.53 14.73
C SER A 141 -1.13 -1.92 15.02
N SER A 142 -2.16 -2.76 15.14
CA SER A 142 -3.49 -2.35 15.59
C SER A 142 -3.78 -2.92 16.98
N TYR A 143 -4.30 -2.06 17.86
CA TYR A 143 -4.60 -2.40 19.25
C TYR A 143 -6.10 -2.33 19.50
N PHE A 144 -6.62 -3.37 20.14
CA PHE A 144 -8.03 -3.54 20.47
C PHE A 144 -8.21 -3.72 21.96
N THR A 145 -9.15 -3.01 22.55
CA THR A 145 -9.65 -3.26 23.90
C THR A 145 -11.06 -3.81 23.86
N GLU A 146 -11.37 -4.75 24.74
CA GLU A 146 -12.73 -5.28 24.88
C GLU A 146 -13.60 -4.34 25.72
N HIS A 147 -14.88 -4.19 25.32
CA HIS A 147 -15.89 -3.37 26.00
C HIS A 147 -17.26 -4.04 26.05
#